data_AF-A0A1V0P2D9-F1
#
_entry.id   AF-A0A1V0P2D9-F1
#
_cell.length_a   1.000
_cell.length_b   1.000
_cell.length_c   1.000
_cell.angle_alpha   90.00
_cell.angle_beta   90.00
_cell.angle_gamma   90.00
#
_symmetry.space_group_name_H-M   'P 1'
#
loop_
_entity.id
_entity.type
_entity.pdbx_description
1 polymer ?
#
loop_
_entity_poly.entity_id
_entity_poly.type
_entity_poly.pdbx_seq_one_letter_code
_entity_poly.pdbx_strand_id
1 'polypeptide(L)'
;MSFDEERPYQVEKTEYSSRYKVDFLETAFGLQKTDGLEPSKYMVQQAQNHIDGKASYQEVEQNVKSYYAENQPQDSKRQEEADVSSLGIF
;
A
#
# COMPACT_ATOMS: atom_id res chain seq x y z
N MET A 1 -15.90 -11.61 32.38
CA MET A 1 -15.45 -10.45 31.59
C MET A 1 -15.32 -10.92 30.14
N SER A 2 -16.32 -10.62 29.32
CA SER A 2 -16.35 -10.94 27.89
C SER A 2 -15.62 -9.83 27.14
N PHE A 3 -14.47 -10.17 26.55
CA PHE A 3 -13.76 -9.31 25.62
C PHE A 3 -14.35 -9.54 24.23
N ASP A 4 -15.49 -8.94 23.95
CA ASP A 4 -16.15 -9.09 22.64
C ASP A 4 -16.87 -7.79 22.22
N GLU A 5 -16.27 -6.65 22.56
CA GLU A 5 -16.64 -5.39 21.94
C GLU A 5 -15.78 -5.23 20.69
N GLU A 6 -16.28 -5.71 19.55
CA GLU A 6 -15.81 -5.26 18.24
C GLU A 6 -16.01 -3.74 18.18
N ARG A 7 -14.96 -2.98 18.51
CA ARG A 7 -14.97 -1.54 18.34
C ARG A 7 -15.04 -1.28 16.83
N PRO A 8 -16.12 -0.66 16.32
CA PRO A 8 -16.18 -0.34 14.91
C PRO A 8 -15.05 0.65 14.61
N TYR A 9 -14.11 0.25 13.76
CA TYR A 9 -13.10 1.16 13.25
C TYR A 9 -13.83 2.27 12.48
N GLN A 10 -13.78 3.49 13.00
CA GLN A 10 -14.23 4.65 12.24
C GLN A 10 -13.17 4.95 11.19
N VAL A 11 -13.48 4.57 9.94
CA VAL A 11 -12.68 4.99 8.78
C VAL A 11 -13.01 6.45 8.53
N GLU A 12 -12.29 7.36 9.17
CA GLU A 12 -12.35 8.78 8.83
C GLU A 12 -11.83 8.96 7.40
N LYS A 13 -12.73 9.30 6.46
CA LYS A 13 -12.37 9.77 5.12
C LYS A 13 -11.88 11.22 5.22
N THR A 14 -10.68 11.40 5.73
CA THR A 14 -9.96 12.68 5.65
C THR A 14 -9.26 12.75 4.30
N GLU A 15 -9.58 13.75 3.48
CA GLU A 15 -8.74 14.08 2.33
C GLU A 15 -7.40 14.64 2.84
N TYR A 16 -6.40 13.77 2.97
CA TYR A 16 -5.04 14.19 3.32
C TYR A 16 -4.43 15.01 2.19
N SER A 17 -3.78 16.14 2.53
CA SER A 17 -2.96 16.88 1.56
C SER A 17 -1.88 15.97 0.97
N SER A 18 -1.43 16.23 -0.25
CA SER A 18 -0.38 15.42 -0.91
C SER A 18 0.88 15.23 -0.05
N ARG A 19 1.25 16.22 0.76
CA ARG A 19 2.39 16.12 1.69
C ARG A 19 2.17 15.07 2.78
N TYR A 20 0.98 15.03 3.38
CA TYR A 20 0.64 14.02 4.39
C TYR A 20 0.61 12.62 3.79
N LYS A 21 0.16 12.46 2.53
CA LYS A 21 0.20 11.18 1.82
C LYS A 21 1.64 10.72 1.57
N VAL A 22 2.52 11.63 1.15
CA VAL A 22 3.96 11.35 0.98
C VAL A 22 4.61 10.94 2.30
N ASP A 23 4.39 11.70 3.38
CA ASP A 23 4.98 11.40 4.69
C ASP A 23 4.50 10.03 5.23
N PHE A 24 3.24 9.67 4.99
CA PHE A 24 2.69 8.35 5.34
C PHE A 24 3.35 7.22 4.54
N LEU A 25 3.53 7.42 3.24
CA LEU A 25 4.16 6.43 2.36
C LEU A 25 5.64 6.25 2.69
N GLU A 26 6.38 7.34 2.92
CA GLU A 26 7.78 7.27 3.36
C GLU A 26 7.92 6.53 4.69
N THR A 27 7.01 6.78 5.64
CA THR A 27 7.01 6.10 6.94
C THR A 27 6.75 4.60 6.79
N ALA A 28 5.76 4.23 6.00
CA ALA A 28 5.38 2.83 5.85
C ALA A 28 6.37 2.03 4.99
N PHE A 29 6.95 2.65 3.95
CA PHE A 29 8.10 2.06 3.24
C PHE A 29 9.34 1.93 4.15
N GLY A 30 9.58 2.92 5.02
CA GLY A 30 10.63 2.85 6.03
C GLY A 30 10.43 1.71 7.02
N LEU A 31 9.18 1.46 7.44
CA LEU A 31 8.83 0.36 8.33
C LEU A 31 9.08 -1.01 7.66
N GLN A 32 8.71 -1.16 6.38
CA GLN A 32 8.94 -2.40 5.63
C GLN A 32 10.43 -2.69 5.38
N LYS A 33 11.25 -1.64 5.22
CA LYS A 33 12.71 -1.77 5.11
C LYS A 33 13.33 -2.44 6.34
N THR A 34 12.78 -2.20 7.53
CA THR A 34 13.20 -2.86 8.78
C THR A 34 12.96 -4.36 8.77
N ASP A 35 11.94 -4.83 8.04
CA ASP A 35 11.62 -6.26 7.84
C ASP A 35 12.37 -6.90 6.66
N GLY A 36 13.24 -6.13 5.98
CA GLY A 36 13.97 -6.58 4.80
C GLY A 36 13.09 -6.72 3.55
N LEU A 37 11.91 -6.08 3.56
CA LEU A 37 10.97 -6.03 2.46
C LEU A 37 11.06 -4.65 1.81
N GLU A 38 11.60 -4.58 0.60
CA GLU A 38 11.61 -3.35 -0.20
C GLU A 38 10.49 -3.41 -1.24
N PRO A 39 9.56 -2.44 -1.26
CA PRO A 39 8.55 -2.35 -2.31
C PRO A 39 9.19 -2.28 -3.69
N SER A 40 8.50 -2.83 -4.68
CA SER A 40 8.96 -2.76 -6.06
C SER A 40 8.93 -1.32 -6.58
N LYS A 41 9.74 -1.05 -7.61
CA LYS A 41 9.68 0.23 -8.35
C LYS A 41 8.29 0.49 -8.93
N TYR A 42 7.55 -0.58 -9.26
CA TYR A 42 6.19 -0.48 -9.75
C TYR A 42 5.26 0.07 -8.67
N MET A 43 5.36 -0.41 -7.43
CA MET A 43 4.55 0.07 -6.32
C MET A 43 4.83 1.53 -5.97
N VAL A 44 6.09 1.95 -5.99
CA VAL A 44 6.47 3.36 -5.82
C VAL A 44 5.80 4.25 -6.88
N GLN A 45 5.73 3.79 -8.13
CA GLN A 45 5.06 4.53 -9.19
C GLN A 45 3.54 4.60 -8.99
N GLN A 46 2.90 3.52 -8.54
CA GLN A 46 1.47 3.53 -8.21
C GLN A 46 1.19 4.49 -7.04
N ALA A 47 2.06 4.52 -6.04
CA ALA A 47 1.98 5.44 -4.91
C ALA A 47 1.99 6.91 -5.35
N GLN A 48 2.93 7.25 -6.23
CA GLN A 48 3.02 8.60 -6.79
C GLN A 48 1.76 8.95 -7.59
N ASN A 49 1.23 8.02 -8.40
CA ASN A 49 0.01 8.25 -9.16
C ASN A 49 -1.19 8.50 -8.24
N HIS A 50 -1.26 7.82 -7.09
CA HIS A 50 -2.30 8.07 -6.10
C HIS A 50 -2.17 9.43 -5.41
N ILE A 51 -0.96 9.83 -5.01
CA ILE A 51 -0.67 11.14 -4.42
C ILE A 51 -1.03 12.28 -5.40
N ASP A 52 -0.67 12.10 -6.68
CA ASP A 52 -0.92 13.07 -7.74
C ASP A 52 -2.41 13.12 -8.16
N GLY A 53 -3.27 12.25 -7.60
CA GLY A 53 -4.68 12.15 -7.98
C GLY A 53 -4.92 11.56 -9.37
N LYS A 54 -3.91 10.92 -9.98
CA LYS A 54 -3.99 10.26 -11.29
C LYS A 54 -4.63 8.87 -11.22
N ALA A 55 -4.64 8.25 -10.04
CA ALA A 55 -5.25 6.95 -9.78
C ALA A 55 -5.93 6.93 -8.40
N SER A 56 -7.14 6.40 -8.35
CA SER A 56 -7.82 6.08 -7.10
C SER A 56 -7.17 4.88 -6.41
N TYR A 57 -7.47 4.69 -5.13
CA TYR A 57 -7.04 3.51 -4.38
C TYR A 57 -7.42 2.19 -5.08
N GLN A 58 -8.66 2.11 -5.58
CA GLN A 58 -9.19 0.92 -6.26
C GLN A 58 -8.40 0.61 -7.54
N GLU A 59 -8.03 1.63 -8.31
CA GLU A 59 -7.20 1.47 -9.51
C GLU A 59 -5.79 1.00 -9.16
N VAL A 60 -5.17 1.55 -8.11
CA VAL A 60 -3.86 1.10 -7.63
C VAL A 60 -3.92 -0.35 -7.15
N GLU A 61 -4.93 -0.72 -6.36
CA GLU A 61 -5.12 -2.09 -5.89
C GLU A 61 -5.25 -3.08 -7.06
N GLN A 62 -6.07 -2.75 -8.05
CA GLN A 62 -6.30 -3.60 -9.20
C GLN A 62 -5.05 -3.72 -10.09
N ASN A 63 -4.33 -2.61 -10.29
CA ASN A 63 -3.07 -2.58 -11.03
C ASN A 63 -2.01 -3.50 -10.41
N VAL A 64 -1.83 -3.44 -9.09
CA VAL A 64 -0.87 -4.29 -8.35
C VAL A 64 -1.27 -5.76 -8.44
N LYS A 65 -2.55 -6.08 -8.23
CA LYS A 65 -3.05 -7.47 -8.34
C LYS A 65 -2.84 -8.04 -9.75
N SER A 66 -3.17 -7.26 -10.79
CA SER A 66 -2.98 -7.68 -12.18
C SER A 66 -1.51 -7.86 -12.54
N TYR A 67 -0.63 -6.96 -12.09
CA TYR A 67 0.80 -7.02 -12.35
C TYR A 67 1.43 -8.36 -11.91
N TYR A 68 1.08 -8.84 -10.71
CA TYR A 68 1.60 -10.12 -10.18
C TYR A 68 0.84 -11.35 -10.68
N ALA A 69 -0.43 -11.20 -11.08
CA ALA A 69 -1.16 -12.29 -11.75
C ALA A 69 -0.55 -12.63 -13.12
N GLU A 70 -0.03 -11.64 -13.84
CA GLU A 70 0.57 -11.81 -15.17
C GLU A 70 2.08 -12.12 -15.09
N ASN A 71 2.77 -11.63 -14.07
CA ASN A 71 4.21 -11.85 -13.87
C ASN A 71 4.44 -12.74 -12.64
N GLN A 72 4.51 -14.06 -12.85
CA GLN A 72 4.77 -15.06 -11.80
C GLN A 72 6.21 -15.64 -11.75
N PRO A 73 7.32 -14.87 -11.84
CA PRO A 73 8.62 -15.44 -11.49
C PRO A 73 8.67 -15.84 -10.01
N GLN A 74 9.26 -16.99 -9.67
CA GLN A 74 9.37 -17.46 -8.28
C GLN A 74 10.05 -16.45 -7.34
N ASP A 75 10.94 -15.61 -7.86
CA ASP A 75 11.66 -14.57 -7.10
C ASP A 75 10.83 -13.31 -6.81
N SER A 76 9.68 -13.10 -7.47
CA SER A 76 8.86 -11.91 -7.24
C SER A 76 7.97 -12.00 -6.01
N LYS A 77 7.87 -13.17 -5.34
CA LYS A 77 6.97 -13.38 -4.20
C LYS A 77 7.24 -12.45 -3.01
N ARG A 78 8.52 -12.14 -2.72
CA ARG A 78 8.88 -11.19 -1.65
C ARG A 78 8.48 -9.76 -1.99
N GLN A 79 8.60 -9.38 -3.26
CA GLN A 79 8.16 -8.07 -3.74
C GLN A 79 6.64 -7.96 -3.81
N GLU A 80 5.96 -9.05 -4.19
CA GLU A 80 4.50 -9.14 -4.14
C GLU A 80 3.99 -8.93 -2.71
N GLU A 81 4.59 -9.61 -1.72
CA GLU A 81 4.21 -9.46 -0.32
C GLU A 81 4.43 -8.02 0.19
N ALA A 82 5.57 -7.40 -0.16
CA ALA A 82 5.87 -6.01 0.17
C ALA A 82 4.89 -5.03 -0.49
N ASP A 83 4.55 -5.24 -1.76
CA ASP A 83 3.65 -4.39 -2.53
C ASP A 83 2.21 -4.53 -2.06
N VAL A 84 1.75 -5.75 -1.78
CA VAL A 84 0.40 -5.99 -1.25
C VAL A 84 0.26 -5.40 0.16
N SER A 85 1.27 -5.56 1.01
CA SER A 85 1.30 -4.93 2.34
C SER A 85 1.27 -3.40 2.24
N SER A 86 1.90 -2.85 1.20
CA SER A 86 1.91 -1.42 0.93
C SER A 86 0.56 -0.86 0.47
N LEU A 87 -0.36 -1.70 -0.03
CA LEU A 87 -1.70 -1.24 -0.40
C LEU A 87 -2.49 -0.73 0.81
N GLY A 88 -2.28 -1.30 2.00
CA GLY A 88 -2.97 -0.86 3.22
C GLY A 88 -2.60 0.55 3.71
N ILE A 89 -1.70 1.25 3.01
CA ILE A 89 -1.24 2.60 3.34
C ILE A 89 -2.06 3.68 2.61
N PHE A 90 -2.73 3.33 1.50
CA PHE A 90 -3.51 4.26 0.67
C PHE A 90 -4.97 4.36 1.11
#